data_AF-A0A6P8SCD0-F1
#
_entry.id   AF-A0A6P8SCD0-F1
#
_cell.length_a   1.000
_cell.length_b   1.000
_cell.length_c   1.000
_cell.angle_alpha   90.00
_cell.angle_beta   90.00
_cell.angle_gamma   90.00
#
_symmetry.space_group_name_H-M   'P 1'
#
loop_
_entity.id
_entity.type
_entity.pdbx_description
1 polymer ?
#
loop_
_entity_poly.entity_id
_entity_poly.type
_entity_poly.pdbx_seq_one_letter_code
_entity_poly.pdbx_strand_id
1 'polypeptide(L)'
;MSQQRVLPQSKETLLQSYNKRLKDDIKSIMDNFTEIIKTARIEEETQVSRATQGEQDNYEMHVRAANIVRAGESLMKLVSDLKQFLILNDFPLVNEAINQRNQQLRSLQEDCDKKLVSLRDEISIDLYELEEEYYSSSYSLCDRNDLPLCEAYWSQDGAMLSPEDASSPSVATATESNSITLQGISPRHQHVNGHETGQTEHT
;
A
#
# COMPACT_ATOMS: atom_id res chain seq x y z
N MET A 1 -11.65 -26.08 13.14
CA MET A 1 -10.75 -26.93 12.32
C MET A 1 -9.83 -26.02 11.53
N SER A 2 -8.54 -25.94 11.89
CA SER A 2 -7.54 -25.24 11.08
C SER A 2 -7.25 -26.05 9.82
N GLN A 3 -7.72 -25.58 8.66
CA GLN A 3 -7.36 -26.21 7.39
C GLN A 3 -5.85 -26.09 7.19
N GLN A 4 -5.16 -27.24 7.26
CA GLN A 4 -3.74 -27.33 6.99
C GLN A 4 -3.53 -27.10 5.50
N ARG A 5 -3.27 -25.85 5.12
CA ARG A 5 -3.22 -25.40 3.73
C ARG A 5 -2.01 -26.02 3.05
N VAL A 6 -2.23 -27.07 2.26
CA VAL A 6 -1.19 -27.74 1.47
C VAL A 6 -0.55 -26.70 0.56
N LEU A 7 0.75 -26.46 0.76
CA LEU A 7 1.52 -25.55 -0.07
C LEU A 7 1.66 -26.15 -1.48
N PRO A 8 1.52 -25.36 -2.55
CA PRO A 8 1.89 -25.81 -3.89
C PRO A 8 3.32 -26.37 -3.90
N GLN A 9 3.52 -27.50 -4.56
CA GLN A 9 4.78 -28.27 -4.55
C GLN A 9 6.02 -27.41 -4.88
N SER A 10 5.87 -26.42 -5.77
CA SER A 10 6.92 -25.44 -6.10
C SER A 10 7.35 -24.56 -4.92
N LYS A 11 6.42 -24.16 -4.04
CA LYS A 11 6.74 -23.42 -2.81
C LYS A 11 7.46 -24.30 -1.80
N GLU A 12 7.06 -25.57 -1.68
CA GLU A 12 7.74 -26.51 -0.79
C GLU A 12 9.18 -26.78 -1.26
N THR A 13 9.39 -27.04 -2.55
CA THR A 13 10.73 -27.20 -3.14
C THR A 13 11.59 -25.94 -2.95
N LEU A 14 11.01 -24.74 -3.05
CA LEU A 14 11.71 -23.48 -2.76
C LEU A 14 12.14 -23.37 -1.29
N LEU A 15 11.25 -23.70 -0.35
CA LEU A 15 11.58 -23.70 1.09
C LEU A 15 12.62 -24.77 1.46
N GLN A 16 12.60 -25.93 0.78
CA GLN A 16 13.64 -26.95 0.91
C GLN A 16 14.99 -26.44 0.37
N SER A 17 15.02 -25.71 -0.75
CA SER A 17 16.26 -25.14 -1.30
C SER A 17 16.86 -24.05 -0.40
N TYR A 18 16.01 -23.23 0.24
CA TYR A 18 16.41 -22.26 1.26
C TYR A 18 17.02 -22.94 2.49
N ASN A 19 16.39 -24.00 3.00
CA ASN A 19 16.93 -24.80 4.11
C ASN A 19 18.25 -25.48 3.76
N LYS A 20 18.40 -25.97 2.52
CA LYS A 20 19.66 -26.54 2.04
C LYS A 20 20.76 -25.47 2.00
N ARG A 21 20.54 -24.34 1.33
CA ARG A 21 21.50 -23.23 1.26
C ARG A 21 21.94 -22.76 2.64
N LEU A 22 21.01 -22.58 3.58
CA LEU A 22 21.30 -22.22 4.97
C LEU A 22 22.30 -23.20 5.63
N LYS A 23 22.07 -24.50 5.50
CA LYS A 23 22.92 -25.55 6.08
C LYS A 23 24.29 -25.60 5.39
N ASP A 24 24.31 -25.52 4.07
CA ASP A 24 25.53 -25.59 3.26
C ASP A 24 26.44 -24.36 3.55
N ASP A 25 25.88 -23.16 3.63
CA ASP A 25 26.62 -21.92 3.93
C ASP A 25 27.13 -21.89 5.38
N ILE A 26 26.30 -22.26 6.38
CA ILE A 26 26.74 -22.34 7.79
C ILE A 26 27.86 -23.37 7.95
N LYS A 27 27.71 -24.55 7.31
CA LYS A 27 28.76 -25.57 7.30
C LYS A 27 30.04 -25.06 6.66
N SER A 28 29.95 -24.37 5.53
CA SER A 28 31.10 -23.76 4.86
C SER A 28 31.84 -22.76 5.76
N ILE A 29 31.10 -21.90 6.50
CA ILE A 29 31.71 -20.96 7.45
C ILE A 29 32.45 -21.70 8.57
N MET A 30 31.81 -22.69 9.20
CA MET A 30 32.39 -23.47 10.29
C MET A 30 33.61 -24.28 9.85
N ASP A 31 33.52 -24.97 8.71
CA ASP A 31 34.61 -25.80 8.18
C ASP A 31 35.81 -24.90 7.81
N ASN A 32 35.61 -23.79 7.08
CA ASN A 32 36.71 -22.88 6.72
C ASN A 32 37.34 -22.19 7.94
N PHE A 33 36.55 -21.80 8.95
CA PHE A 33 37.09 -21.24 10.19
C PHE A 33 37.92 -22.28 10.96
N THR A 34 37.46 -23.52 11.00
CA THR A 34 38.19 -24.63 11.63
C THR A 34 39.55 -24.87 10.96
N GLU A 35 39.63 -24.80 9.63
CA GLU A 35 40.90 -24.92 8.92
C GLU A 35 41.83 -23.72 9.18
N ILE A 36 41.34 -22.47 9.24
CA ILE A 36 42.16 -21.31 9.63
C ILE A 36 42.82 -21.53 11.00
N ILE A 37 42.08 -22.06 11.97
CA ILE A 37 42.62 -22.34 13.31
C ILE A 37 43.67 -23.47 13.28
N LYS A 38 43.53 -24.45 12.38
CA LYS A 38 44.56 -25.49 12.19
C LYS A 38 45.83 -24.93 11.56
N THR A 39 45.72 -24.20 10.45
CA THR A 39 46.84 -23.56 9.75
C THR A 39 47.56 -22.53 10.65
N ALA A 40 46.87 -21.95 11.64
CA ALA A 40 47.49 -21.06 12.63
C ALA A 40 48.34 -21.77 13.70
N ARG A 41 48.34 -23.12 13.76
CA ARG A 41 49.21 -23.87 14.69
C ARG A 41 50.60 -24.00 14.09
N ILE A 42 51.60 -23.50 14.83
CA ILE A 42 53.01 -23.67 14.48
C ILE A 42 53.42 -25.10 14.88
N GLU A 43 53.70 -25.94 13.88
CA GLU A 43 54.30 -27.26 14.07
C GLU A 43 55.82 -27.20 13.83
N GLU A 44 56.58 -28.02 14.54
CA GLU A 44 58.06 -27.88 14.64
C GLU A 44 58.83 -28.65 13.56
N GLU A 45 58.18 -29.61 12.88
CA GLU A 45 58.81 -30.46 11.85
C GLU A 45 57.96 -30.47 10.57
N THR A 46 58.41 -29.75 9.54
CA THR A 46 57.78 -29.66 8.21
C THR A 46 58.79 -30.05 7.13
N GLN A 47 58.31 -30.60 6.01
CA GLN A 47 59.18 -31.07 4.91
C GLN A 47 59.83 -29.93 4.10
N VAL A 48 59.42 -28.67 4.35
CA VAL A 48 59.86 -27.47 3.63
C VAL A 48 60.43 -26.43 4.59
N SER A 49 61.09 -25.40 4.05
CA SER A 49 61.59 -24.31 4.90
C SER A 49 60.44 -23.55 5.56
N ARG A 50 60.65 -23.05 6.78
CA ARG A 50 59.66 -22.25 7.52
C ARG A 50 59.18 -21.00 6.76
N ALA A 51 60.04 -20.40 5.92
CA ALA A 51 59.67 -19.28 5.07
C ALA A 51 58.66 -19.70 3.99
N THR A 52 58.92 -20.83 3.33
CA THR A 52 58.02 -21.42 2.32
C THR A 52 56.70 -21.86 2.92
N GLN A 53 56.73 -22.50 4.10
CA GLN A 53 55.52 -22.92 4.81
C GLN A 53 54.65 -21.71 5.18
N GLY A 54 55.23 -20.67 5.78
CA GLY A 54 54.49 -19.48 6.18
C GLY A 54 53.83 -18.72 5.01
N GLU A 55 54.42 -18.77 3.82
CA GLU A 55 53.82 -18.21 2.60
C GLU A 55 52.63 -19.07 2.11
N GLN A 56 52.79 -20.39 2.08
CA GLN A 56 51.68 -21.31 1.77
C GLN A 56 50.50 -21.16 2.75
N ASP A 57 50.80 -21.13 4.05
CA ASP A 57 49.83 -20.96 5.13
C ASP A 57 49.07 -19.63 4.99
N ASN A 58 49.78 -18.54 4.63
CA ASN A 58 49.17 -17.24 4.39
C ASN A 58 48.19 -17.27 3.21
N TYR A 59 48.57 -17.87 2.07
CA TYR A 59 47.67 -18.03 0.93
C TYR A 59 46.44 -18.89 1.27
N GLU A 60 46.62 -19.99 2.01
CA GLU A 60 45.48 -20.80 2.45
C GLU A 60 44.54 -19.99 3.35
N MET A 61 45.06 -19.32 4.39
CA MET A 61 44.24 -18.49 5.29
C MET A 61 43.44 -17.43 4.52
N HIS A 62 44.02 -16.78 3.51
CA HIS A 62 43.31 -15.81 2.68
C HIS A 62 42.17 -16.45 1.88
N VAL A 63 42.38 -17.63 1.28
CA VAL A 63 41.33 -18.36 0.55
C VAL A 63 40.21 -18.82 1.49
N ARG A 64 40.56 -19.34 2.68
CA ARG A 64 39.57 -19.73 3.71
C ARG A 64 38.73 -18.54 4.17
N ALA A 65 39.36 -17.39 4.43
CA ALA A 65 38.67 -16.16 4.82
C ALA A 65 37.72 -15.65 3.72
N ALA A 66 38.15 -15.67 2.45
CA ALA A 66 37.30 -15.30 1.31
C ALA A 66 36.07 -16.22 1.17
N ASN A 67 36.23 -17.53 1.41
CA ASN A 67 35.12 -18.48 1.41
C ASN A 67 34.09 -18.20 2.52
N ILE A 68 34.55 -17.79 3.72
CA ILE A 68 33.66 -17.38 4.83
C ILE A 68 32.83 -16.15 4.43
N VAL A 69 33.47 -15.12 3.85
CA VAL A 69 32.78 -13.90 3.39
C VAL A 69 31.72 -14.24 2.34
N ARG A 70 32.07 -15.04 1.33
CA ARG A 70 31.15 -15.47 0.26
C ARG A 70 29.93 -16.23 0.79
N ALA A 71 30.12 -17.10 1.79
CA ALA A 71 29.01 -17.78 2.45
C ALA A 71 28.12 -16.80 3.26
N GLY A 72 28.73 -15.81 3.92
CA GLY A 72 28.01 -14.72 4.58
C GLY A 72 27.14 -13.88 3.63
N GLU A 73 27.66 -13.56 2.44
CA GLU A 73 26.89 -12.88 1.38
C GLU A 73 25.72 -13.72 0.87
N SER A 74 25.94 -15.03 0.68
CA SER A 74 24.88 -15.99 0.31
C SER A 74 23.75 -16.05 1.36
N LEU A 75 24.10 -16.04 2.65
CA LEU A 75 23.14 -15.93 3.75
C LEU A 75 22.39 -14.59 3.75
N MET A 76 23.06 -13.47 3.47
CA MET A 76 22.42 -12.16 3.36
C MET A 76 21.39 -12.12 2.20
N LYS A 77 21.72 -12.77 1.08
CA LYS A 77 20.80 -12.97 -0.03
C LYS A 77 19.62 -13.86 0.37
N LEU A 78 19.86 -14.96 1.09
CA LEU A 78 18.80 -15.83 1.63
C LEU A 78 17.81 -15.08 2.53
N VAL A 79 18.28 -14.19 3.42
CA VAL A 79 17.40 -13.35 4.24
C VAL A 79 16.54 -12.43 3.38
N SER A 80 17.08 -11.89 2.30
CA SER A 80 16.34 -11.05 1.35
C SER A 80 15.29 -11.84 0.57
N ASP A 81 15.64 -13.02 0.08
CA ASP A 81 14.74 -13.95 -0.60
C ASP A 81 13.57 -14.39 0.32
N LEU A 82 13.86 -14.66 1.59
CA LEU A 82 12.84 -14.99 2.61
C LEU A 82 11.87 -13.83 2.89
N LYS A 83 12.36 -12.59 2.98
CA LYS A 83 11.51 -11.40 3.12
C LYS A 83 10.57 -11.26 1.92
N GLN A 84 11.09 -11.44 0.70
CA GLN A 84 10.28 -11.39 -0.51
C GLN A 84 9.22 -12.51 -0.54
N PHE A 85 9.59 -13.73 -0.16
CA PHE A 85 8.66 -14.86 -0.06
C PHE A 85 7.49 -14.58 0.92
N LEU A 86 7.79 -14.00 2.08
CA LEU A 86 6.77 -13.67 3.10
C LEU A 86 5.85 -12.54 2.62
N ILE A 87 6.42 -11.43 2.15
CA ILE A 87 5.65 -10.28 1.62
C ILE A 87 4.74 -10.73 0.47
N LEU A 88 5.24 -11.57 -0.45
CA LEU A 88 4.46 -12.02 -1.61
C LEU A 88 3.39 -13.09 -1.29
N ASN A 89 3.55 -13.87 -0.21
CA ASN A 89 2.58 -14.93 0.11
C ASN A 89 1.26 -14.44 0.71
N ASP A 90 1.22 -13.23 1.27
CA ASP A 90 0.03 -12.73 1.95
C ASP A 90 -0.94 -11.97 1.01
N PHE A 91 -0.45 -11.46 -0.13
CA PHE A 91 -1.31 -10.77 -1.10
C PHE A 91 -2.54 -11.58 -1.56
N PRO A 92 -2.50 -12.90 -1.82
CA PRO A 92 -3.70 -13.66 -2.15
C PRO A 92 -4.77 -13.62 -1.06
N LEU A 93 -4.37 -13.72 0.22
CA LEU A 93 -5.28 -13.64 1.38
C LEU A 93 -5.85 -12.23 1.55
N VAL A 94 -4.99 -11.21 1.47
CA VAL A 94 -5.39 -9.81 1.54
C VAL A 94 -6.34 -9.46 0.40
N ASN A 95 -6.08 -9.95 -0.81
CA ASN A 95 -6.93 -9.73 -1.98
C ASN A 95 -8.27 -10.48 -1.88
N GLU A 96 -8.29 -11.69 -1.31
CA GLU A 96 -9.53 -12.41 -0.98
C GLU A 96 -10.38 -11.63 0.03
N ALA A 97 -9.78 -11.12 1.12
CA ALA A 97 -10.46 -10.30 2.11
C ALA A 97 -10.98 -8.97 1.52
N ILE A 98 -10.21 -8.32 0.64
CA ILE A 98 -10.65 -7.12 -0.10
C ILE A 98 -11.84 -7.44 -1.01
N ASN A 99 -11.80 -8.56 -1.73
CA ASN A 99 -12.91 -8.99 -2.59
C ASN A 99 -14.18 -9.30 -1.79
N GLN A 100 -14.05 -10.00 -0.67
CA GLN A 100 -15.15 -10.30 0.24
C GLN A 100 -15.78 -9.02 0.80
N ARG A 101 -14.96 -8.06 1.25
CA ARG A 101 -15.44 -6.74 1.72
C ARG A 101 -16.15 -5.96 0.61
N ASN A 102 -15.60 -5.97 -0.61
CA ASN A 102 -16.23 -5.32 -1.76
C ASN A 102 -17.58 -5.96 -2.14
N GLN A 103 -17.73 -7.29 -2.00
CA GLN A 103 -19.01 -7.97 -2.20
C GLN A 103 -20.03 -7.55 -1.13
N GLN A 104 -19.63 -7.52 0.16
CA GLN A 104 -20.50 -7.07 1.26
C GLN A 104 -20.96 -5.61 1.10
N LEU A 105 -20.08 -4.72 0.66
CA LEU A 105 -20.42 -3.33 0.38
C LEU A 105 -21.39 -3.20 -0.80
N ARG A 106 -21.21 -3.99 -1.86
CA ARG A 106 -22.15 -4.02 -3.00
C ARG A 106 -23.53 -4.56 -2.61
N SER A 107 -23.62 -5.64 -1.83
CA SER A 107 -24.92 -6.14 -1.36
C SER A 107 -25.63 -5.12 -0.45
N LEU A 108 -24.87 -4.42 0.42
CA LEU A 108 -25.44 -3.37 1.26
C LEU A 108 -25.95 -2.19 0.42
N GLN A 109 -25.20 -1.79 -0.60
CA GLN A 109 -25.63 -0.75 -1.54
C GLN A 109 -26.92 -1.16 -2.26
N GLU A 110 -26.96 -2.36 -2.85
CA GLU A 110 -28.16 -2.87 -3.54
C GLU A 110 -29.38 -2.91 -2.62
N ASP A 111 -29.22 -3.25 -1.33
CA ASP A 111 -30.31 -3.27 -0.36
C ASP A 111 -30.75 -1.87 0.08
N CYS A 112 -29.84 -0.89 0.10
CA CYS A 112 -30.19 0.53 0.28
C CYS A 112 -30.94 1.08 -0.94
N ASP A 113 -30.46 0.80 -2.15
CA ASP A 113 -31.07 1.25 -3.40
C ASP A 113 -32.49 0.67 -3.57
N LYS A 114 -32.70 -0.62 -3.25
CA LYS A 114 -34.04 -1.25 -3.20
C LYS A 114 -34.99 -0.55 -2.23
N LYS A 115 -34.51 -0.18 -1.03
CA LYS A 115 -35.32 0.52 -0.02
C LYS A 115 -35.67 1.95 -0.45
N LEU A 116 -34.75 2.66 -1.09
CA LEU A 116 -35.01 3.99 -1.66
C LEU A 116 -36.04 3.93 -2.79
N VAL A 117 -36.00 2.90 -3.63
CA VAL A 117 -37.01 2.65 -4.68
C VAL A 117 -38.38 2.34 -4.05
N SER A 118 -38.45 1.43 -3.07
CA SER A 118 -39.70 1.12 -2.36
C SER A 118 -40.32 2.37 -1.74
N LEU A 119 -39.53 3.15 -0.99
CA LEU A 119 -40.00 4.37 -0.32
C LEU A 119 -40.46 5.44 -1.33
N ARG A 120 -39.77 5.59 -2.47
CA ARG A 120 -40.22 6.47 -3.56
C ARG A 120 -41.58 6.03 -4.09
N ASP A 121 -41.76 4.74 -4.31
CA ASP A 121 -42.99 4.20 -4.90
C ASP A 121 -44.16 4.28 -3.91
N GLU A 122 -43.91 4.01 -2.62
CA GLU A 122 -44.85 4.25 -1.51
C GLU A 122 -45.30 5.71 -1.45
N ILE A 123 -44.36 6.68 -1.40
CA ILE A 123 -44.68 8.12 -1.40
C ILE A 123 -45.43 8.54 -2.66
N SER A 124 -45.14 7.92 -3.81
CA SER A 124 -45.81 8.25 -5.07
C SER A 124 -47.26 7.74 -5.11
N ILE A 125 -47.56 6.64 -4.41
CA ILE A 125 -48.92 6.14 -4.19
C ILE A 125 -49.66 7.07 -3.22
N ASP A 126 -49.08 7.37 -2.06
CA ASP A 126 -49.67 8.26 -1.05
C ASP A 126 -50.04 9.63 -1.64
N LEU A 127 -49.15 10.22 -2.45
CA LEU A 127 -49.39 11.52 -3.12
C LEU A 127 -50.53 11.44 -4.15
N TYR A 128 -50.62 10.34 -4.90
CA TYR A 128 -51.69 10.14 -5.88
C TYR A 128 -53.06 9.96 -5.19
N GLU A 129 -53.12 9.18 -4.11
CA GLU A 129 -54.35 8.98 -3.33
C GLU A 129 -54.84 10.29 -2.71
N LEU A 130 -53.93 11.12 -2.18
CA LEU A 130 -54.24 12.46 -1.66
C LEU A 130 -54.71 13.43 -2.76
N GLU A 131 -54.13 13.36 -3.97
CA GLU A 131 -54.56 14.16 -5.11
C GLU A 131 -55.97 13.75 -5.58
N GLU A 132 -56.25 12.45 -5.67
CA GLU A 132 -57.57 11.92 -6.03
C GLU A 132 -58.64 12.30 -4.99
N GLU A 133 -58.35 12.19 -3.69
CA GLU A 133 -59.27 12.60 -2.64
C GLU A 133 -59.54 14.12 -2.67
N TYR A 134 -58.50 14.94 -2.87
CA TYR A 134 -58.63 16.40 -2.98
C TYR A 134 -59.61 16.80 -4.10
N TYR A 135 -59.42 16.31 -5.33
CA TYR A 135 -60.29 16.64 -6.45
C TYR A 135 -61.70 16.03 -6.32
N SER A 136 -61.81 14.83 -5.75
CA SER A 136 -63.09 14.15 -5.51
C SER A 136 -63.91 14.76 -4.37
N SER A 137 -63.27 15.49 -3.46
CA SER A 137 -63.94 16.16 -2.35
C SER A 137 -64.83 17.31 -2.84
N SER A 138 -65.94 17.56 -2.13
CA SER A 138 -66.80 18.73 -2.43
C SER A 138 -66.15 20.09 -2.13
N TYR A 139 -64.92 20.11 -1.60
CA TYR A 139 -64.14 21.33 -1.43
C TYR A 139 -63.55 21.84 -2.76
N SER A 140 -63.32 20.99 -3.76
CA SER A 140 -62.85 21.43 -5.09
C SER A 140 -63.89 22.29 -5.85
N LEU A 141 -65.15 22.27 -5.40
CA LEU A 141 -66.26 23.09 -5.90
C LEU A 141 -66.59 24.28 -4.98
N CYS A 142 -65.93 24.40 -3.83
CA CYS A 142 -66.14 25.52 -2.90
C CYS A 142 -65.31 26.74 -3.34
N ASP A 143 -66.01 27.57 -4.10
CA ASP A 143 -65.67 28.91 -4.60
C ASP A 143 -64.56 29.01 -5.67
N ARG A 144 -64.94 29.64 -6.79
CA ARG A 144 -64.05 30.02 -7.90
C ARG A 144 -63.27 31.31 -7.61
N ASN A 145 -63.45 31.89 -6.42
CA ASN A 145 -62.79 33.12 -5.97
C ASN A 145 -61.77 32.90 -4.84
N ASP A 146 -61.76 31.73 -4.19
CA ASP A 146 -60.76 31.40 -3.17
C ASP A 146 -59.54 30.73 -3.85
N LEU A 147 -58.41 31.44 -3.85
CA LEU A 147 -57.16 30.94 -4.39
C LEU A 147 -56.73 29.70 -3.58
N PRO A 148 -56.43 28.55 -4.20
CA PRO A 148 -56.10 27.33 -3.46
C PRO A 148 -54.92 27.59 -2.51
N LEU A 149 -55.01 27.07 -1.28
CA LEU A 149 -54.05 27.34 -0.20
C LEU A 149 -52.57 27.11 -0.59
N CYS A 150 -52.32 26.23 -1.56
CA CYS A 150 -51.01 26.02 -2.15
C CYS A 150 -50.51 27.24 -2.96
N GLU A 151 -51.32 27.82 -3.86
CA GLU A 151 -50.96 29.05 -4.58
C GLU A 151 -50.80 30.25 -3.64
N ALA A 152 -51.61 30.32 -2.57
CA ALA A 152 -51.45 31.34 -1.53
C ALA A 152 -50.09 31.25 -0.82
N TYR A 153 -49.61 30.02 -0.53
CA TYR A 153 -48.30 29.78 0.08
C TYR A 153 -47.15 30.20 -0.86
N TRP A 154 -47.16 29.77 -2.13
CA TRP A 154 -46.13 30.16 -3.10
C TRP A 154 -46.14 31.65 -3.46
N SER A 155 -47.31 32.30 -3.39
CA SER A 155 -47.44 33.75 -3.63
C SER A 155 -46.81 34.61 -2.54
N GLN A 156 -46.64 34.07 -1.32
CA GLN A 156 -46.09 34.82 -0.18
C GLN A 156 -44.57 35.02 -0.29
N ASP A 157 -43.83 34.04 -0.84
CA ASP A 157 -42.38 34.13 -1.07
C ASP A 157 -42.01 35.08 -2.22
N GLY A 158 -42.92 35.27 -3.19
CA GLY A 158 -42.70 36.18 -4.35
C GLY A 158 -42.62 37.66 -4.00
N ALA A 159 -43.01 38.06 -2.79
CA ALA A 159 -43.06 39.46 -2.35
C ALA A 159 -41.87 39.89 -1.47
N MET A 160 -40.99 38.97 -1.06
CA MET A 160 -39.87 39.28 -0.17
C MET A 160 -38.55 38.66 -0.61
N LEU A 161 -37.99 39.15 -1.72
CA LEU A 161 -36.53 39.21 -1.97
C LEU A 161 -36.24 40.03 -3.25
N SER A 162 -36.13 41.35 -3.11
CA SER A 162 -35.43 42.19 -4.11
C SER A 162 -33.92 42.07 -3.87
N PRO A 163 -33.08 41.88 -4.90
CA PRO A 163 -31.70 41.42 -4.72
C PRO A 163 -30.68 42.57 -4.58
N GLU A 164 -30.77 43.39 -3.53
CA GLU A 164 -29.69 44.33 -3.18
C GLU A 164 -29.36 44.30 -1.67
N ASP A 165 -28.08 44.52 -1.36
CA ASP A 165 -27.46 44.66 -0.03
C ASP A 165 -27.43 43.46 0.95
N ALA A 166 -26.50 42.54 0.68
CA ALA A 166 -25.86 41.71 1.72
C ALA A 166 -24.33 41.66 1.53
N SER A 167 -23.65 42.75 1.90
CA SER A 167 -22.19 42.78 2.00
C SER A 167 -21.68 41.82 3.09
N SER A 168 -20.72 40.96 2.75
CA SER A 168 -20.11 40.01 3.69
C SER A 168 -18.75 40.53 4.22
N PRO A 169 -18.61 40.80 5.54
CA PRO A 169 -17.32 41.11 6.16
C PRO A 169 -16.51 39.84 6.45
N SER A 170 -15.20 40.02 6.68
CA SER A 170 -14.19 38.95 6.74
C SER A 170 -13.69 38.64 8.17
N VAL A 171 -12.74 37.69 8.30
CA VAL A 171 -11.94 37.33 9.52
C VAL A 171 -12.70 36.40 10.52
N ALA A 172 -12.15 35.36 11.19
CA ALA A 172 -10.76 34.91 11.41
C ALA A 172 -10.59 33.35 11.50
N THR A 173 -9.33 32.91 11.63
CA THR A 173 -8.78 31.54 11.74
C THR A 173 -8.86 30.87 13.13
N ALA A 174 -8.95 29.53 13.19
CA ALA A 174 -8.13 28.67 14.07
C ALA A 174 -8.19 27.15 13.70
N THR A 175 -7.01 26.51 13.53
CA THR A 175 -6.57 25.12 13.87
C THR A 175 -7.60 24.09 14.40
N GLU A 176 -7.60 22.77 14.15
CA GLU A 176 -6.65 21.80 13.56
C GLU A 176 -7.35 20.39 13.47
N SER A 177 -6.82 19.25 12.97
CA SER A 177 -5.62 18.85 12.21
C SER A 177 -5.82 17.46 11.55
N ASN A 178 -5.21 17.19 10.37
CA ASN A 178 -4.54 15.92 10.00
C ASN A 178 -4.23 15.84 8.49
N SER A 179 -2.94 15.92 8.17
CA SER A 179 -2.38 15.67 6.84
C SER A 179 -2.03 14.20 6.62
N ILE A 180 -2.30 13.66 5.42
CA ILE A 180 -1.38 12.78 4.66
C ILE A 180 -1.60 13.11 3.18
N THR A 181 -0.58 13.68 2.52
CA THR A 181 -0.51 13.79 1.06
C THR A 181 0.74 13.06 0.60
N LEU A 182 0.56 12.01 -0.19
CA LEU A 182 1.65 11.37 -0.93
C LEU A 182 1.92 12.17 -2.19
N GLN A 183 3.12 12.73 -2.35
CA GLN A 183 3.68 12.98 -3.67
C GLN A 183 5.20 12.91 -3.67
N GLY A 184 5.75 12.38 -4.77
CA GLY A 184 7.12 11.88 -4.84
C GLY A 184 8.17 12.97 -4.95
N ILE A 185 9.34 12.67 -4.39
CA ILE A 185 10.54 13.50 -4.52
C ILE A 185 11.44 12.87 -5.60
N SER A 186 11.79 13.66 -6.61
CA SER A 186 12.99 13.43 -7.42
C SER A 186 13.65 14.79 -7.68
N PRO A 187 14.99 14.92 -7.59
CA PRO A 187 15.61 16.19 -7.22
C PRO A 187 15.96 17.08 -8.41
N ARG A 188 15.92 18.40 -8.21
CA ARG A 188 16.44 19.40 -9.18
C ARG A 188 17.59 20.18 -8.56
N HIS A 189 18.78 20.03 -9.15
CA HIS A 189 20.00 20.68 -8.68
C HIS A 189 19.98 22.21 -8.90
N GLN A 190 20.65 22.93 -7.99
CA GLN A 190 20.86 24.38 -8.07
C GLN A 190 21.90 24.75 -9.14
N HIS A 191 21.68 25.89 -9.78
CA HIS A 191 22.57 26.50 -10.76
C HIS A 191 23.43 27.57 -10.09
N VAL A 192 24.75 27.36 -10.03
CA VAL A 192 25.74 28.41 -9.73
C VAL A 192 26.44 28.79 -11.03
N ASN A 193 26.46 30.08 -11.33
CA ASN A 193 26.97 30.61 -12.59
C ASN A 193 28.47 30.92 -12.48
N GLY A 194 29.26 30.48 -13.46
CA GLY A 194 30.70 30.74 -13.56
C GLY A 194 31.12 30.73 -15.02
N HIS A 195 31.56 31.87 -15.53
CA HIS A 195 31.93 32.08 -16.93
C HIS A 195 33.42 31.77 -17.12
N GLU A 196 33.78 30.91 -18.09
CA GLU A 196 35.00 31.09 -18.87
C GLU A 196 34.96 30.32 -20.19
N THR A 197 35.68 30.84 -21.18
CA THR A 197 35.54 30.51 -22.61
C THR A 197 36.77 29.80 -23.16
N GLY A 198 36.60 28.93 -24.16
CA GLY A 198 37.67 28.63 -25.12
C GLY A 198 37.83 27.15 -25.48
N GLN A 199 37.50 26.82 -26.73
CA GLN A 199 37.91 25.57 -27.36
C GLN A 199 39.36 25.68 -27.86
N THR A 200 40.14 24.60 -27.74
CA THR A 200 40.99 24.12 -28.85
C THR A 200 41.39 22.67 -28.62
N GLU A 201 41.02 21.80 -29.56
CA GLU A 201 41.69 20.51 -29.76
C GLU A 201 42.94 20.74 -30.59
N HIS A 202 44.08 20.12 -30.24
CA HIS A 202 45.05 19.59 -31.21
C HIS A 202 46.19 18.81 -30.53
N THR A 203 46.46 17.62 -31.09
CA THR A 203 47.65 16.74 -30.90
C THR A 203 47.69 15.90 -29.62
#